data_AF-A0A0A1ZEB5-F1
#
_entry.id   AF-A0A0A1ZEB5-F1
#
_cell.length_a   1.000
_cell.length_b   1.000
_cell.length_c   1.000
_cell.angle_alpha   90.00
_cell.angle_beta   90.00
_cell.angle_gamma   90.00
#
_symmetry.space_group_name_H-M   'P 1'
#
loop_
_entity.id
_entity.type
_entity.pdbx_description
1 polymer ?
#
loop_
_entity_poly.entity_id
_entity_poly.type
_entity_poly.pdbx_seq_one_letter_code
_entity_poly.pdbx_strand_id
1 'polypeptide(L)' 'MVNFFKNLFSNLFLFFILIIIIQNSNTKNKVNLIIDETINLPVSFIIGTSFISGSIIGSFFSSNFLLKEPN' A
#
# COMPACT_ATOMS: atom_id res chain seq x y z
N MET A 1 -0.21 23.19 -7.95
CA MET A 1 -1.62 22.94 -7.54
C MET A 1 -2.26 21.79 -8.33
N VAL A 2 -2.28 21.82 -9.66
CA VAL A 2 -2.89 20.76 -10.50
C VAL A 2 -2.29 19.36 -10.27
N ASN A 3 -0.96 19.25 -10.19
CA ASN A 3 -0.28 17.96 -9.96
C ASN A 3 -0.62 17.34 -8.59
N PHE A 4 -0.87 18.16 -7.58
CA PHE A 4 -1.26 17.68 -6.25
C PHE A 4 -2.62 16.99 -6.29
N PHE A 5 -3.62 17.61 -6.94
CA PHE A 5 -4.93 17.01 -7.11
C PHE A 5 -4.89 15.71 -7.92
N LYS A 6 -4.05 15.66 -8.96
CA LYS A 6 -3.85 14.46 -9.78
C LYS A 6 -3.28 13.29 -8.97
N ASN A 7 -2.29 13.57 -8.11
CA ASN A 7 -1.67 12.56 -7.25
C ASN A 7 -2.64 12.08 -6.16
N LEU A 8 -3.38 13.01 -5.54
CA LEU A 8 -4.42 12.70 -4.56
C LEU A 8 -5.49 11.77 -5.16
N PHE A 9 -5.98 12.10 -6.36
CA PHE A 9 -7.00 11.31 -7.06
C PHE A 9 -6.48 9.91 -7.42
N SER A 10 -5.25 9.79 -7.93
CA SER A 10 -4.66 8.49 -8.27
C SER A 10 -4.50 7.59 -7.03
N ASN A 11 -4.08 8.14 -5.90
CA ASN A 11 -3.93 7.39 -4.64
C ASN A 11 -5.29 6.96 -4.08
N LEU A 12 -6.30 7.83 -4.14
CA LEU A 12 -7.67 7.50 -3.74
C LEU A 12 -8.28 6.40 -4.61
N PHE A 13 -8.09 6.48 -5.93
CA PHE A 13 -8.57 5.46 -6.87
C PHE A 13 -7.96 4.08 -6.58
N LEU A 14 -6.65 4.04 -6.33
CA LEU A 14 -5.94 2.83 -5.90
C LEU A 14 -6.46 2.29 -4.56
N PHE A 15 -6.77 3.17 -3.61
CA PHE A 15 -7.35 2.80 -2.33
C PHE A 15 -8.74 2.15 -2.47
N PHE A 16 -9.60 2.67 -3.36
CA PHE A 16 -10.91 2.08 -3.63
C PHE A 16 -10.82 0.69 -4.28
N ILE A 17 -9.92 0.51 -5.24
CA ILE A 17 -9.64 -0.80 -5.84
C ILE A 17 -9.18 -1.78 -4.76
N LEU A 18 -8.32 -1.34 -3.85
CA LEU A 18 -7.86 -2.13 -2.70
C LEU A 18 -9.05 -2.63 -1.86
N ILE A 19 -9.98 -1.74 -1.51
CA ILE A 19 -11.16 -2.07 -0.70
C ILE A 19 -12.04 -3.12 -1.41
N ILE A 20 -12.26 -2.97 -2.71
CA ILE A 20 -13.08 -3.90 -3.50
C ILE A 20 -12.43 -5.28 -3.56
N ILE A 21 -11.10 -5.33 -3.78
CA ILE A 21 -10.34 -6.59 -3.79
C ILE A 21 -10.33 -7.24 -2.40
N ILE A 22 -10.22 -6.44 -1.33
CA ILE A 22 -10.29 -6.93 0.05
C ILE A 22 -11.62 -7.60 0.33
N GLN A 23 -12.73 -6.95 0.00
CA GLN A 23 -14.06 -7.46 0.28
C GLN A 23 -14.46 -8.64 -0.59
N ASN A 24 -14.04 -8.69 -1.86
CA ASN A 24 -14.38 -9.79 -2.78
C ASN A 24 -13.54 -11.06 -2.60
N SER A 25 -12.56 -11.06 -1.69
CA SER A 25 -11.71 -12.21 -1.44
C SER A 25 -12.37 -13.17 -0.46
N ASN A 26 -12.85 -14.30 -0.96
CA ASN A 26 -13.34 -15.39 -0.13
C ASN A 26 -12.21 -16.29 0.42
N THR A 27 -11.02 -16.23 -0.19
CA THR A 27 -9.84 -17.01 0.20
C THR A 27 -9.14 -16.33 1.38
N LYS A 28 -9.17 -16.99 2.53
CA LYS A 28 -8.49 -16.55 3.76
C LYS A 28 -7.29 -17.45 4.03
N ASN A 29 -6.20 -16.86 4.47
CA ASN A 29 -5.00 -17.58 4.86
C ASN A 29 -4.59 -17.20 6.28
N LYS A 30 -4.06 -18.17 7.02
CA LYS A 30 -3.51 -17.90 8.36
C LYS A 30 -2.19 -17.18 8.21
N VAL A 31 -2.09 -15.99 8.80
CA VAL A 31 -0.85 -15.21 8.81
C VAL A 31 -0.53 -14.77 10.23
N ASN A 32 0.75 -14.75 10.55
CA ASN A 32 1.27 -14.28 11.81
C ASN A 32 1.53 -12.76 11.68
N LEU A 33 0.60 -11.93 12.16
CA LEU A 33 0.78 -10.47 12.11
C LEU A 33 1.56 -9.93 13.31
N ILE A 34 1.40 -10.56 14.47
CA ILE A 34 2.02 -10.21 15.75
C ILE A 34 2.56 -11.51 16.29
N ILE A 35 3.85 -11.56 16.63
CA ILE A 35 4.59 -12.75 17.08
C ILE A 35 3.71 -13.72 17.88
N ASP A 36 3.63 -14.97 17.39
CA ASP A 36 2.81 -16.10 17.88
C ASP A 36 1.27 -15.97 17.81
N GLU A 37 0.71 -14.89 17.27
CA GLU A 37 -0.71 -14.77 16.97
C GLU A 37 -0.99 -14.94 15.48
N THR A 38 -1.55 -16.10 15.13
CA THR A 38 -2.04 -16.35 13.76
C THR A 38 -3.50 -15.91 13.62
N ILE A 39 -3.75 -14.97 12.72
CA ILE A 39 -5.10 -14.54 12.36
C ILE A 39 -5.43 -14.95 10.93
N ASN A 40 -6.69 -15.28 10.68
CA ASN A 40 -7.14 -15.73 9.37
C ASN A 40 -7.60 -14.52 8.55
N LEU A 41 -6.73 -14.06 7.63
CA LEU A 41 -6.97 -12.85 6.86
C LEU A 41 -7.21 -13.17 5.37
N PRO A 42 -8.06 -12.40 4.69
CA PRO A 42 -8.17 -12.48 3.23
C PRO A 42 -6.81 -12.24 2.56
N VAL A 43 -6.48 -13.00 1.51
CA VAL A 43 -5.21 -12.81 0.78
C VAL A 43 -5.08 -11.40 0.21
N SER A 44 -6.20 -10.83 -0.21
CA SER A 44 -6.33 -9.44 -0.64
C SER A 44 -5.91 -8.40 0.42
N PHE A 45 -6.12 -8.68 1.71
CA PHE A 45 -5.67 -7.81 2.80
C PHE A 45 -4.14 -7.77 2.87
N ILE A 46 -3.48 -8.93 2.70
CA ILE A 46 -2.02 -9.04 2.70
C ILE A 46 -1.43 -8.28 1.50
N ILE A 47 -2.04 -8.42 0.31
CA ILE A 47 -1.61 -7.71 -0.91
C ILE A 47 -1.81 -6.20 -0.73
N GLY A 48 -2.95 -5.77 -0.21
CA GLY A 48 -3.27 -4.36 0.01
C GLY A 48 -2.31 -3.68 0.99
N THR A 49 -2.04 -4.31 2.13
CA THR A 49 -1.09 -3.81 3.13
C THR A 49 0.34 -3.75 2.59
N SER A 50 0.74 -4.72 1.76
CA SER A 50 2.05 -4.71 1.07
C SER A 50 2.17 -3.55 0.07
N PHE A 51 1.12 -3.29 -0.71
CA PHE A 51 1.10 -2.16 -1.66
C PHE A 51 1.23 -0.80 -0.96
N ILE A 52 0.47 -0.59 0.12
CA ILE A 52 0.53 0.65 0.92
C ILE A 52 1.92 0.81 1.55
N SER A 53 2.45 -0.25 2.18
CA SER A 53 3.77 -0.22 2.82
C SER A 53 4.88 0.09 1.81
N GLY A 54 4.85 -0.57 0.64
CA GLY A 54 5.79 -0.29 -0.45
C GLY A 54 5.70 1.14 -0.98
N SER A 55 4.49 1.70 -1.09
CA SER A 55 4.28 3.08 -1.52
C SER A 55 4.83 4.11 -0.52
N ILE A 56 4.66 3.84 0.79
CA ILE A 56 5.22 4.67 1.87
C ILE A 56 6.75 4.61 1.84
N ILE A 57 7.32 3.40 1.81
CA ILE A 57 8.78 3.19 1.75
C ILE A 57 9.36 3.87 0.51
N GLY A 58 8.78 3.64 -0.67
CA GLY A 58 9.21 4.26 -1.93
C GLY A 58 9.16 5.80 -1.87
N SER A 59 8.18 6.37 -1.19
CA SER A 59 8.08 7.83 -0.99
C SER A 59 9.21 8.37 -0.11
N PHE A 60 9.59 7.66 0.96
CA PHE A 60 10.74 8.04 1.80
C PHE A 60 12.08 7.93 1.07
N PHE A 61 12.26 6.89 0.24
CA PHE A 61 13.50 6.73 -0.55
C PHE A 61 13.61 7.77 -1.67
N SER A 62 12.51 8.13 -2.33
CA SER A 62 12.49 9.16 -3.38
C SER A 62 12.89 10.54 -2.87
N SER A 63 12.49 10.90 -1.64
CA SER A 63 12.84 12.19 -1.03
C SER A 63 14.35 12.38 -0.84
N ASN A 64 15.12 11.30 -0.62
CA ASN A 64 16.57 11.37 -0.43
C ASN A 64 17.35 11.46 -1.75
N PHE A 65 16.78 10.97 -2.86
CA PHE A 65 17.41 11.03 -4.18
C PHE A 65 17.40 12.44 -4.78
N LEU A 66 16.39 13.25 -4.44
CA LEU A 66 16.28 14.65 -4.88
C LEU A 66 17.29 15.60 -4.23
N LEU A 67 17.96 15.20 -3.15
CA LEU A 67 18.98 16.02 -2.47
C LEU A 67 20.39 15.87 -3.06
N LYS A 68 20.56 15.06 -4.11
CA LYS A 68 21.83 14.95 -4.83
C LYS A 68 21.75 15.73 -6.13
N GLU A 69 22.07 17.03 -6.06
CA GLU A 69 22.41 17.77 -7.27
C GLU A 69 23.62 17.08 -7.94
N PRO A 70 23.54 16.72 -9.23
CA PRO A 70 24.70 16.32 -9.98
C PRO A 70 25.57 17.57 -10.21
N ASN A 71 26.69 17.64 -9.49
CA ASN A 71 27.79 18.56 -9.78
C ASN A 71 28.37 18.30 -11.17
#